data_AF-A0A6T9PWG4-F1
#
_entry.id   AF-A0A6T9PWG4-F1
#
_cell.length_a   1.000
_cell.length_b   1.000
_cell.length_c   1.000
_cell.angle_alpha   90.00
_cell.angle_beta   90.00
_cell.angle_gamma   90.00
#
_symmetry.space_group_name_H-M   'P 1'
#
loop_
_entity.id
_entity.type
_entity.pdbx_description
1 polymer ?
#
loop_
_entity_poly.entity_id
_entity_poly.type
_entity_poly.pdbx_seq_one_letter_code
_entity_poly.pdbx_strand_id
1 'polypeptide(L)'
;VDGPDGREPGVEPRLEHYRRMLFLARELSSPRFAGQTVAVVTHAASLALSAALTKSPDLASIGKLAPCGVRKLVCEGGLWRVAAEGHDNSAYVSSNAETTFPWGFVDSSEAIAATEAAWQEALRLGPTDPADVASAPASAAEGAEGAEDSFYEPN
;
A
#
# COMPACT_ATOMS: atom_id res chain seq x y z
N VAL A 1 -21.56 -0.45 -12.13
CA VAL A 1 -21.39 0.76 -12.95
C VAL A 1 -19.98 1.22 -12.67
N ASP A 2 -19.07 0.80 -13.53
CA ASP A 2 -17.65 1.07 -13.39
C ASP A 2 -17.41 2.58 -13.55
N GLY A 3 -16.45 3.13 -12.79
CA GLY A 3 -16.07 4.53 -12.95
C GLY A 3 -15.56 4.83 -14.35
N PRO A 4 -15.34 6.12 -14.69
CA PRO A 4 -14.88 6.55 -16.03
C PRO A 4 -13.59 5.86 -16.51
N ASP A 5 -12.84 5.22 -15.61
CA ASP A 5 -11.59 4.52 -15.89
C ASP A 5 -11.74 2.98 -15.97
N GLY A 6 -12.97 2.45 -15.95
CA GLY A 6 -13.22 1.02 -15.80
C GLY A 6 -12.82 0.45 -14.43
N ARG A 7 -12.58 1.32 -13.45
CA ARG A 7 -12.23 0.94 -12.07
C ARG A 7 -13.47 0.95 -11.20
N GLU A 8 -13.62 -0.09 -10.38
CA GLU A 8 -14.65 -0.07 -9.34
C GLU A 8 -14.36 1.08 -8.35
N PRO A 9 -15.32 2.00 -8.13
CA PRO A 9 -15.13 3.08 -7.18
C PRO A 9 -14.84 2.53 -5.78
N GLY A 10 -13.79 3.04 -5.13
CA GLY A 10 -13.37 2.62 -3.79
C GLY A 10 -12.23 1.61 -3.74
N VAL A 11 -11.73 1.12 -4.89
CA VAL A 11 -10.54 0.26 -4.94
C VAL A 11 -9.27 1.08 -5.18
N GLU A 12 -8.41 1.16 -4.16
CA GLU A 12 -7.10 1.81 -4.28
C GLU A 12 -6.17 0.98 -5.19
N PRO A 13 -5.54 1.57 -6.22
CA PRO A 13 -4.53 0.87 -7.01
C PRO A 13 -3.35 0.44 -6.14
N ARG A 14 -2.87 -0.79 -6.32
CA ARG A 14 -1.81 -1.38 -5.48
C ARG A 14 -0.51 -0.55 -5.45
N LEU A 15 -0.12 -0.01 -6.59
CA LEU A 15 1.04 0.88 -6.67
C LEU A 15 0.87 2.09 -5.75
N GLU A 16 -0.30 2.73 -5.78
CA GLU A 16 -0.60 3.87 -4.92
C GLU A 16 -0.71 3.48 -3.43
N HIS A 17 -1.25 2.29 -3.14
CA HIS A 17 -1.21 1.73 -1.79
C HIS A 17 0.21 1.70 -1.22
N TYR A 18 1.18 1.16 -1.98
CA TYR A 18 2.57 1.07 -1.55
C TYR A 18 3.24 2.43 -1.43
N ARG A 19 3.00 3.33 -2.38
CA ARG A 19 3.53 4.70 -2.33
C ARG A 19 2.98 5.47 -1.13
N ARG A 20 1.73 5.22 -0.73
CA ARG A 20 1.15 5.75 0.52
C ARG A 20 1.79 5.14 1.77
N MET A 21 2.15 3.86 1.75
CA MET A 21 2.92 3.25 2.85
C MET A 21 4.32 3.88 2.97
N LEU A 22 4.99 4.17 1.84
CA LEU A 22 6.26 4.90 1.83
C LEU A 22 6.11 6.32 2.40
N PHE A 23 5.01 7.01 2.07
CA PHE A 23 4.72 8.34 2.62
C PHE A 23 4.57 8.26 4.15
N LEU A 24 3.76 7.33 4.65
CA LEU A 24 3.56 7.17 6.08
C LEU A 24 4.88 6.78 6.80
N ALA A 25 5.71 5.93 6.19
CA ALA A 25 7.02 5.59 6.73
C ALA A 25 7.94 6.82 6.86
N ARG A 26 7.91 7.72 5.87
CA ARG A 26 8.62 9.00 5.91
C ARG A 26 8.13 9.88 7.05
N GLU A 27 6.82 10.03 7.18
CA GLU A 27 6.21 10.86 8.23
C GLU A 27 6.52 10.31 9.63
N LEU A 28 6.42 8.99 9.83
CA LEU A 28 6.76 8.33 11.10
C LEU A 28 8.24 8.43 11.45
N SER A 29 9.12 8.57 10.44
CA SER A 29 10.55 8.79 10.63
C SER A 29 10.92 10.27 10.81
N SER A 30 9.95 11.19 10.73
CA SER A 30 10.20 12.62 10.91
C SER A 30 10.40 12.98 12.40
N PRO A 31 11.04 14.12 12.71
CA PRO A 31 11.21 14.60 14.08
C PRO A 31 9.89 14.76 14.86
N ARG A 32 8.75 14.87 14.17
CA ARG A 32 7.42 15.02 14.77
C ARG A 32 7.09 13.90 15.76
N PHE A 33 7.55 12.67 15.49
CA PHE A 33 7.24 11.49 16.31
C PHE A 33 8.43 11.00 17.13
N ALA A 34 9.54 11.74 17.19
CA ALA A 34 10.71 11.35 17.95
C ALA A 34 10.39 11.16 19.44
N GLY A 35 10.82 10.03 20.01
CA GLY A 35 10.57 9.67 21.41
C GLY A 35 9.14 9.24 21.74
N GLN A 36 8.25 9.18 20.75
CA GLN A 36 6.86 8.76 20.95
C GLN A 36 6.65 7.28 20.67
N THR A 37 5.60 6.73 21.26
CA THR A 37 5.03 5.43 20.86
C THR A 37 3.79 5.69 20.03
N VAL A 38 3.79 5.25 18.78
CA VAL A 38 2.65 5.38 17.86
C VAL A 38 2.00 4.02 17.67
N ALA A 39 0.70 3.93 17.89
CA ALA A 39 -0.10 2.76 17.56
C ALA A 39 -0.78 2.97 16.21
N VAL A 40 -0.62 2.01 15.29
CA VAL A 40 -1.26 2.02 13.97
C VAL A 40 -2.20 0.83 13.89
N VAL A 41 -3.50 1.11 13.72
CA VAL A 41 -4.52 0.08 13.49
C VAL A 41 -4.72 -0.05 11.99
N THR A 42 -4.45 -1.23 11.46
CA THR A 42 -4.46 -1.47 10.01
C THR A 42 -4.75 -2.94 9.66
N HIS A 43 -4.78 -3.25 8.37
CA HIS A 43 -4.94 -4.59 7.80
C HIS A 43 -3.58 -5.21 7.41
N ALA A 44 -3.57 -6.53 7.17
CA ALA A 44 -2.35 -7.28 6.89
C ALA A 44 -1.58 -6.80 5.63
N ALA A 45 -2.27 -6.29 4.61
CA ALA A 45 -1.63 -5.69 3.42
C ALA A 45 -0.71 -4.51 3.76
N SER A 46 -0.96 -3.82 4.88
CA SER A 46 -0.08 -2.73 5.35
C SER A 46 1.20 -3.22 6.02
N LEU A 47 1.52 -4.52 5.97
CA LEU A 47 2.89 -4.99 6.22
C LEU A 47 3.91 -4.31 5.29
N ALA A 48 3.49 -3.78 4.14
CA ALA A 48 4.31 -2.88 3.32
C ALA A 48 4.84 -1.66 4.08
N LEU A 49 4.12 -1.14 5.09
CA LEU A 49 4.65 -0.09 5.98
C LEU A 49 5.84 -0.58 6.80
N SER A 50 5.78 -1.83 7.28
CA SER A 50 6.90 -2.42 8.01
C SER A 50 8.11 -2.58 7.09
N ALA A 51 7.89 -3.08 5.87
CA ALA A 51 8.93 -3.17 4.85
C ALA A 51 9.55 -1.80 4.52
N ALA A 52 8.72 -0.75 4.38
CA ALA A 52 9.17 0.62 4.16
C ALA A 52 10.06 1.14 5.30
N LEU A 53 9.61 0.99 6.56
CA LEU A 53 10.34 1.45 7.74
C LEU A 53 11.67 0.70 7.92
N THR A 54 11.65 -0.62 7.79
CA THR A 54 12.85 -1.47 7.95
C THR A 54 13.74 -1.50 6.70
N LYS A 55 13.36 -0.79 5.63
CA LYS A 55 14.05 -0.80 4.32
C LYS A 55 14.23 -2.23 3.77
N SER A 56 13.20 -3.07 3.93
CA SER A 56 13.20 -4.41 3.35
C SER A 56 13.17 -4.32 1.82
N PRO A 57 14.05 -5.05 1.11
CA PRO A 57 14.07 -5.03 -0.35
C PRO A 57 12.87 -5.76 -0.95
N ASP A 58 12.28 -6.71 -0.24
CA ASP A 58 11.15 -7.52 -0.69
C ASP A 58 10.04 -7.61 0.36
N LEU A 59 8.82 -7.81 -0.12
CA LEU A 59 7.61 -7.98 0.69
C LEU A 59 7.39 -9.44 1.10
N ALA A 60 7.94 -10.41 0.36
CA ALA A 60 7.83 -11.82 0.67
C ALA A 60 8.42 -12.19 2.05
N SER A 61 9.52 -11.55 2.44
CA SER A 61 10.23 -11.82 3.70
C SER A 61 9.68 -11.08 4.92
N ILE A 62 8.74 -10.14 4.75
CA ILE A 62 8.25 -9.32 5.88
C ILE A 62 7.41 -10.10 6.90
N GLY A 63 7.03 -11.33 6.54
CA GLY A 63 6.26 -12.24 7.37
C GLY A 63 4.75 -12.06 7.23
N LYS A 64 4.03 -12.39 8.31
CA LYS A 64 2.56 -12.38 8.36
C LYS A 64 2.05 -11.55 9.52
N LEU A 65 0.79 -11.13 9.42
CA LEU A 65 0.05 -10.47 10.48
C LEU A 65 -1.21 -11.27 10.79
N ALA A 66 -1.35 -11.72 12.03
CA ALA A 66 -2.56 -12.33 12.54
C ALA A 66 -3.71 -11.30 12.59
N PRO A 67 -4.98 -11.72 12.57
CA PRO A 67 -6.10 -10.89 12.97
C PRO A 67 -5.82 -10.33 14.38
N CYS A 68 -5.91 -9.01 14.60
CA CYS A 68 -5.50 -8.39 15.86
C CYS A 68 -4.05 -8.71 16.31
N GLY A 69 -3.18 -9.14 15.38
CA GLY A 69 -1.77 -9.36 15.63
C GLY A 69 -1.05 -8.04 15.92
N VAL A 70 -0.13 -8.04 16.88
CA VAL A 70 0.64 -6.85 17.26
C VAL A 70 2.07 -7.02 16.77
N ARG A 71 2.42 -6.31 15.69
CA ARG A 71 3.81 -6.18 15.24
C ARG A 71 4.45 -4.97 15.89
N LYS A 72 5.59 -5.16 16.55
CA LYS A 72 6.34 -4.06 17.18
C LYS A 72 7.58 -3.72 16.38
N LEU A 73 7.69 -2.46 15.98
CA LEU A 73 8.91 -1.90 15.41
C LEU A 73 9.53 -0.90 16.39
N VAL A 74 10.86 -0.85 16.42
CA VAL A 74 11.63 0.06 17.28
C VAL A 74 12.61 0.83 16.40
N CYS A 75 12.68 2.15 16.60
CA CYS A 75 13.64 3.03 15.94
C CYS A 75 14.77 3.41 16.90
N GLU A 76 16.00 3.03 16.58
CA GLU A 76 17.20 3.37 17.34
C GLU A 76 18.22 4.02 16.40
N GLY A 77 18.63 5.26 16.69
CA GLY A 77 19.56 5.99 15.82
C GLY A 77 19.04 6.19 14.38
N GLY A 78 17.71 6.25 14.19
CA GLY A 78 17.09 6.37 12.87
C GLY A 78 16.97 5.06 12.08
N LEU A 79 17.37 3.94 12.68
CA LEU A 79 17.23 2.61 12.09
C LEU A 79 16.06 1.86 12.73
N TRP A 80 15.11 1.44 11.90
CA TRP A 80 13.97 0.65 12.33
C TRP A 80 14.28 -0.83 12.30
N ARG A 81 13.86 -1.54 13.35
CA ARG A 81 13.95 -3.00 13.45
C ARG A 81 12.67 -3.60 14.00
N VAL A 82 12.40 -4.84 13.64
CA VAL A 82 11.29 -5.61 14.20
C VAL A 82 11.73 -6.15 15.56
N ALA A 83 10.96 -5.81 16.60
CA ALA A 83 11.20 -6.27 17.97
C ALA A 83 10.21 -7.36 18.40
N ALA A 84 9.04 -7.43 17.77
CA ALA A 84 8.09 -8.52 17.93
C ALA A 84 7.35 -8.76 16.62
N GLU A 85 7.27 -10.03 16.24
CA GLU A 85 6.50 -10.48 15.09
C GLU A 85 5.00 -10.44 15.40
N GLY A 86 4.18 -10.11 14.41
CA GLY A 86 2.72 -9.99 14.57
C GLY A 86 1.93 -11.19 14.05
N HIS A 87 2.57 -12.33 13.78
CA HIS A 87 1.93 -13.49 13.15
C HIS A 87 1.11 -14.37 14.11
N ASP A 88 1.18 -14.11 15.42
CA ASP A 88 0.42 -14.80 16.45
C ASP A 88 -0.22 -13.78 17.40
N ASN A 89 -1.40 -14.13 17.91
CA ASN A 89 -2.17 -13.34 18.87
C ASN A 89 -2.62 -14.16 20.09
N SER A 90 -2.22 -15.42 20.19
CA SER A 90 -2.69 -16.38 21.20
C SER A 90 -2.43 -15.94 22.65
N ALA A 91 -1.42 -15.11 22.87
CA ALA A 91 -1.08 -14.58 24.18
C ALA A 91 -2.13 -13.61 24.76
N TYR A 92 -2.99 -13.02 23.93
CA TYR A 92 -3.94 -11.98 24.35
C TYR A 92 -5.29 -12.00 23.62
N VAL A 93 -5.49 -12.90 22.66
CA VAL A 93 -6.79 -13.18 22.02
C VAL A 93 -7.21 -14.60 22.39
N SER A 94 -8.37 -14.75 23.04
CA SER A 94 -8.87 -16.04 23.51
C SER A 94 -9.43 -16.93 22.39
N SER A 95 -9.91 -16.35 21.30
CA SER A 95 -10.44 -17.06 20.14
C SER A 95 -10.44 -16.18 18.90
N ASN A 96 -10.07 -16.74 17.75
CA ASN A 96 -10.25 -16.12 16.44
C ASN A 96 -11.47 -16.72 15.73
N ALA A 97 -12.07 -15.98 14.80
CA ALA A 97 -13.06 -16.55 13.89
C ALA A 97 -12.38 -17.57 12.96
N GLU A 98 -13.03 -18.70 12.70
CA GLU A 98 -12.48 -19.80 11.87
C GLU A 98 -12.10 -19.36 10.45
N THR A 99 -12.73 -18.29 9.95
CA THR A 99 -12.48 -17.72 8.62
C THR A 99 -11.38 -16.67 8.61
N THR A 100 -10.69 -16.43 9.73
CA THR A 100 -9.63 -15.43 9.84
C THR A 100 -8.32 -16.08 10.25
N PHE A 101 -7.26 -15.78 9.50
CA PHE A 101 -5.95 -16.42 9.67
C PHE A 101 -4.82 -15.41 9.44
N PRO A 102 -3.61 -15.67 9.98
CA PRO A 102 -2.44 -14.85 9.67
C PRO A 102 -2.18 -14.80 8.17
N TRP A 103 -1.99 -13.58 7.66
CA TRP A 103 -1.80 -13.32 6.23
C TRP A 103 -0.52 -12.52 5.98
N GLY A 104 0.19 -12.86 4.91
CA GLY A 104 1.28 -12.07 4.35
C GLY A 104 1.21 -12.06 2.81
N PHE A 105 2.13 -11.33 2.17
CA PHE A 105 2.11 -11.15 0.71
C PHE A 105 2.23 -12.47 -0.07
N VAL A 106 2.90 -13.48 0.49
CA VAL A 106 2.98 -14.83 -0.10
C VAL A 106 1.65 -15.59 -0.10
N ASP A 107 0.70 -15.17 0.71
CA ASP A 107 -0.65 -15.74 0.82
C ASP A 107 -1.68 -14.94 -0.01
N SER A 108 -1.23 -13.94 -0.79
CA SER A 108 -2.09 -13.19 -1.69
C SER A 108 -2.66 -14.08 -2.80
N SER A 109 -3.88 -13.78 -3.26
CA SER A 109 -4.46 -14.43 -4.44
C SER A 109 -3.68 -14.13 -5.73
N GLU A 110 -2.81 -13.12 -5.69
CA GLU A 110 -2.00 -12.69 -6.82
C GLU A 110 -0.54 -13.06 -6.64
N ALA A 111 0.13 -13.28 -7.77
CA ALA A 111 1.49 -13.80 -7.79
C ALA A 111 2.44 -12.84 -7.05
N ILE A 112 3.26 -13.40 -6.17
CA ILE A 112 4.27 -12.64 -5.42
C ILE A 112 5.18 -11.82 -6.35
N ALA A 113 5.52 -12.35 -7.54
CA ALA A 113 6.33 -11.63 -8.52
C ALA A 113 5.69 -10.31 -9.00
N ALA A 114 4.36 -10.29 -9.19
CA ALA A 114 3.65 -9.06 -9.58
C ALA A 114 3.55 -8.06 -8.42
N THR A 115 3.38 -8.58 -7.20
CA THR A 115 3.40 -7.79 -5.96
C THR A 115 4.76 -7.13 -5.75
N GLU A 116 5.85 -7.88 -5.91
CA GLU A 116 7.22 -7.37 -5.81
C GLU A 116 7.54 -6.36 -6.91
N ALA A 117 7.13 -6.62 -8.15
CA ALA A 117 7.30 -5.65 -9.24
C ALA A 117 6.63 -4.29 -8.92
N ALA A 118 5.40 -4.32 -8.40
CA ALA A 118 4.71 -3.11 -7.96
C ALA A 118 5.39 -2.44 -6.76
N TRP A 119 5.99 -3.22 -5.83
CA TRP A 119 6.77 -2.70 -4.71
C TRP A 119 8.05 -2.00 -5.17
N GLN A 120 8.83 -2.63 -6.07
CA GLN A 120 10.02 -2.03 -6.65
C GLN A 120 9.69 -0.74 -7.42
N GLU A 121 8.58 -0.75 -8.16
CA GLU A 121 8.12 0.44 -8.86
C GLU A 121 7.70 1.57 -7.90
N ALA A 122 7.04 1.24 -6.79
CA ALA A 122 6.73 2.20 -5.74
C ALA A 122 8.01 2.79 -5.12
N LEU A 123 9.02 1.97 -4.84
CA LEU A 123 10.32 2.42 -4.33
C LEU A 123 11.02 3.35 -5.33
N ARG A 124 10.94 3.04 -6.63
CA ARG A 124 11.51 3.86 -7.72
C ARG A 124 10.81 5.22 -7.86
N LEU A 125 9.48 5.24 -7.81
CA LEU A 125 8.67 6.46 -7.93
C LEU A 125 8.67 7.30 -6.66
N GLY A 126 8.90 6.68 -5.50
CA GLY A 126 8.84 7.33 -4.20
C GLY A 126 7.40 7.53 -3.69
N PRO A 127 7.27 8.16 -2.51
CA PRO A 127 5.99 8.32 -1.83
C PRO A 127 5.03 9.23 -2.63
N THR A 128 3.73 8.91 -2.59
CA THR A 128 2.66 9.81 -3.05
C THR A 128 2.04 10.48 -1.84
N ASP A 129 1.86 11.80 -1.87
CA ASP A 129 1.06 12.49 -0.86
C ASP A 129 -0.42 12.13 -1.08
N PRO A 130 -1.15 11.66 -0.05
CA PRO A 130 -2.59 11.41 -0.18
C PRO A 130 -3.37 12.63 -0.68
N ALA A 131 -2.91 13.86 -0.42
CA ALA A 131 -3.51 15.08 -0.94
C ALA A 131 -3.39 15.20 -2.47
N ASP A 132 -2.31 14.66 -3.06
CA ASP A 132 -2.07 14.69 -4.51
C ASP A 132 -3.00 13.69 -5.23
N VAL A 133 -3.34 12.57 -4.60
CA VAL A 133 -4.25 11.56 -5.16
C VAL A 133 -5.70 12.06 -5.14
N ALA A 134 -6.10 12.77 -4.09
CA ALA A 134 -7.46 13.35 -3.97
C ALA A 134 -7.69 14.53 -4.94
N SER A 135 -6.61 15.14 -5.44
CA SER A 135 -6.65 16.34 -6.28
C SER A 135 -6.54 16.06 -7.78
N ALA A 136 -6.34 14.80 -8.20
CA ALA A 136 -6.29 14.45 -9.61
C ALA A 136 -7.71 14.57 -10.23
N PRO A 137 -7.96 15.52 -11.15
CA PRO A 137 -9.23 15.57 -11.84
C PRO A 137 -9.38 14.32 -12.73
N ALA A 138 -10.56 13.71 -12.72
CA ALA A 138 -10.92 12.54 -13.53
C ALA A 138 -10.92 12.78 -15.06
N SER A 139 -10.33 13.88 -15.55
CA SER A 139 -10.47 14.36 -16.93
C SER A 139 -9.15 14.50 -17.69
N ALA A 140 -8.08 13.82 -17.29
CA ALA A 140 -6.83 13.80 -18.07
C ALA A 140 -6.83 12.77 -19.23
N ALA A 141 -7.98 12.16 -19.52
CA ALA A 141 -8.16 11.20 -20.60
C ALA A 141 -9.21 11.69 -21.61
N GLU A 142 -9.10 12.93 -22.09
CA GLU A 142 -9.81 13.33 -23.32
C GLU A 142 -9.13 14.55 -23.93
N GLY A 143 -8.56 14.37 -25.12
CA GLY A 143 -7.91 15.46 -25.84
C GLY A 143 -7.04 15.05 -27.02
N ALA A 144 -7.55 14.22 -27.93
CA ALA A 144 -7.16 14.24 -29.35
C ALA A 144 -8.06 13.35 -30.23
N GLU A 145 -9.38 13.56 -30.21
CA GLU A 145 -10.20 13.21 -31.39
C GLU A 145 -11.24 14.30 -31.63
N GLY A 146 -11.16 14.92 -32.79
CA GLY A 146 -12.18 15.85 -33.25
C GLY A 146 -11.75 16.65 -34.47
N ALA A 147 -12.56 16.50 -35.52
CA ALA A 147 -12.66 17.29 -36.75
C ALA A 147 -11.78 16.77 -37.92
N GLU A 148 -12.30 16.41 -39.10
CA GLU A 148 -13.51 16.88 -39.76
C GLU A 148 -14.15 15.80 -40.67
N ASP A 149 -15.46 15.70 -40.53
CA ASP A 149 -16.41 15.18 -41.51
C ASP A 149 -16.45 16.15 -42.69
N SER A 150 -16.06 15.72 -43.90
CA SER A 150 -16.32 16.49 -45.12
C SER A 150 -16.84 15.59 -46.23
N PHE A 151 -18.16 15.67 -46.36
CA PHE A 151 -18.96 15.18 -47.46
C PHE A 151 -18.78 16.12 -48.66
N TYR A 152 -18.19 15.66 -49.76
CA TYR A 152 -18.33 16.29 -51.08
C TYR A 152 -17.97 15.32 -52.22
N GLU A 153 -18.99 14.81 -52.93
CA GLU A 153 -18.82 14.35 -54.32
C GLU A 153 -18.97 15.54 -55.27
N PRO A 154 -18.24 15.55 -56.41
CA PRO A 154 -18.99 15.73 -57.66
C PRO A 154 -18.44 14.94 -58.86
N ASN A 155 -19.39 14.36 -59.60
CA ASN A 155 -19.48 14.05 -61.04
C ASN A 155 -18.35 13.27 -61.73
#